data_AF-A0A0A5GBK0-F1
#
_entry.id   AF-A0A0A5GBK0-F1
#
_cell.length_a   1.000
_cell.length_b   1.000
_cell.length_c   1.000
_cell.angle_alpha   90.00
_cell.angle_beta   90.00
_cell.angle_gamma   90.00
#
_symmetry.space_group_name_H-M   'P 1'
#
loop_
_entity.id
_entity.type
_entity.pdbx_description
1 polymer ?
#
loop_
_entity_poly.entity_id
_entity_poly.type
_entity_poly.pdbx_seq_one_letter_code
_entity_poly.pdbx_strand_id
1 'polypeptide(L)'
;MNNTNQQLLGKVLSTFTLSLAFACIGLWVGQYVPPALFLPLVILEFAMLLFAFFLRKAKKVGYFFLYLFTSISGMTMYPAISFYISSIGATTVLIILGVTTLIFIALSLYAWTTKRDLSFLGGILFSALLALLLVWLLHVIFDFGSSAVLVITIISIILFSGFIIYDINQIKHRSFTKEDVPLLALNLYINFINLFLDLLRLVNIFKNND
;
A
#
# COMPACT_ATOMS: atom_id res chain seq x y z
N MET A 1 -20.68 -20.56 -5.04
CA MET A 1 -19.30 -20.05 -4.91
C MET A 1 -18.39 -21.26 -4.97
N ASN A 2 -17.38 -21.28 -5.85
CA ASN A 2 -16.48 -22.44 -5.95
C ASN A 2 -15.49 -22.45 -4.78
N ASN A 3 -15.36 -23.61 -4.11
CA ASN A 3 -14.42 -23.82 -3.00
C ASN A 3 -12.98 -23.43 -3.36
N THR A 4 -12.63 -23.50 -4.65
CA THR A 4 -11.32 -23.10 -5.19
C THR A 4 -10.99 -21.61 -4.96
N ASN A 5 -11.95 -20.70 -5.17
CA ASN A 5 -11.69 -19.25 -5.03
C ASN A 5 -11.58 -18.84 -3.56
N GLN A 6 -12.33 -19.52 -2.68
CA GLN A 6 -12.18 -19.37 -1.22
C GLN A 6 -10.79 -19.81 -0.74
N GLN A 7 -10.34 -20.99 -1.19
CA GLN A 7 -9.01 -21.48 -0.88
C GLN A 7 -7.91 -20.58 -1.44
N LEU A 8 -8.11 -20.04 -2.64
CA LEU A 8 -7.17 -19.10 -3.26
C LEU A 8 -7.08 -17.80 -2.47
N LEU A 9 -8.22 -17.19 -2.11
CA LEU A 9 -8.25 -15.98 -1.29
C LEU A 9 -7.53 -16.20 0.04
N GLY A 10 -7.83 -17.30 0.74
CA GLY A 10 -7.17 -17.64 2.00
C GLY A 10 -5.64 -17.73 1.85
N LYS A 11 -5.17 -18.32 0.75
CA LYS A 11 -3.73 -18.37 0.44
C LYS A 11 -3.14 -16.99 0.13
N VAL A 12 -3.84 -16.16 -0.64
CA VAL A 12 -3.40 -14.80 -0.96
C VAL A 12 -3.30 -13.96 0.32
N LEU A 13 -4.33 -13.98 1.16
CA LEU A 13 -4.34 -13.25 2.44
C LEU A 13 -3.25 -13.75 3.39
N SER A 14 -3.06 -15.08 3.51
CA SER A 14 -1.97 -15.64 4.33
C SER A 14 -0.59 -15.24 3.79
N THR A 15 -0.40 -15.27 2.46
CA THR A 15 0.85 -14.86 1.81
C THR A 15 1.11 -13.36 2.01
N PHE A 16 0.06 -12.54 1.93
CA PHE A 16 0.11 -11.10 2.24
C PHE A 16 0.49 -10.86 3.71
N THR A 17 -0.15 -11.52 4.66
CA THR A 17 0.19 -11.38 6.09
C THR A 17 1.64 -11.80 6.36
N LEU A 18 2.12 -12.88 5.73
CA LEU A 18 3.51 -13.28 5.84
C LEU A 18 4.44 -12.21 5.24
N SER A 19 4.06 -11.60 4.12
CA SER A 19 4.82 -10.51 3.51
C SER A 19 4.95 -9.26 4.40
N LEU A 20 3.92 -8.97 5.22
CA LEU A 20 3.98 -7.94 6.26
C LEU A 20 4.99 -8.31 7.36
N ALA A 21 5.07 -9.58 7.77
CA ALA A 21 6.09 -10.02 8.72
C ALA A 21 7.51 -9.83 8.19
N PHE A 22 7.75 -10.15 6.91
CA PHE A 22 9.02 -9.85 6.23
C PHE A 22 9.30 -8.34 6.18
N ALA A 23 8.29 -7.51 5.96
CA ALA A 23 8.44 -6.06 6.01
C ALA A 23 8.79 -5.56 7.43
N CYS A 24 8.22 -6.15 8.49
CA CYS A 24 8.60 -5.83 9.86
C CYS A 24 10.07 -6.19 10.15
N ILE A 25 10.54 -7.35 9.66
CA ILE A 25 11.95 -7.73 9.73
C ILE A 25 12.81 -6.70 8.98
N GLY A 26 12.40 -6.33 7.77
CA GLY A 26 13.05 -5.29 6.98
C GLY A 26 13.15 -3.95 7.72
N LEU A 27 12.06 -3.50 8.34
CA LEU A 27 12.00 -2.29 9.15
C LEU A 27 12.97 -2.35 10.33
N TRP A 28 13.01 -3.48 11.03
CA TRP A 28 13.97 -3.71 12.11
C TRP A 28 15.41 -3.67 11.60
N VAL A 29 15.72 -4.23 10.43
CA VAL A 29 17.06 -4.10 9.82
C VAL A 29 17.34 -2.65 9.41
N GLY A 30 16.31 -1.92 8.96
CA GLY A 30 16.37 -0.51 8.55
C GLY A 30 16.92 0.43 9.62
N GLN A 31 16.79 0.09 10.90
CA GLN A 31 17.33 0.90 12.01
C GLN A 31 18.85 1.00 12.02
N TYR A 32 19.54 0.03 11.42
CA TYR A 32 21.00 -0.03 11.36
C TYR A 32 21.57 0.63 10.10
N VAL A 33 20.70 1.10 9.20
CA VAL A 33 21.11 1.75 7.95
C VAL A 33 21.56 3.18 8.26
N PRO A 34 22.74 3.60 7.77
CA PRO A 34 23.22 4.96 7.97
C PRO A 34 22.22 6.00 7.45
N PRO A 35 21.96 7.09 8.18
CA PRO A 35 21.06 8.16 7.73
C PRO A 35 21.46 8.80 6.39
N ALA A 36 22.74 8.73 6.04
CA ALA A 36 23.26 9.20 4.75
C ALA A 36 22.68 8.45 3.54
N LEU A 37 22.14 7.24 3.73
CA LEU A 37 21.50 6.45 2.69
C LEU A 37 19.97 6.61 2.67
N PHE A 38 19.40 7.43 3.56
CA PHE A 38 17.96 7.65 3.60
C PHE A 38 17.53 8.64 2.52
N LEU A 39 16.57 8.22 1.71
CA LEU A 39 15.88 9.09 0.77
C LEU A 39 14.94 10.03 1.54
N PRO A 40 14.80 11.31 1.13
CA PRO A 40 13.74 12.18 1.63
C PRO A 40 12.36 11.50 1.53
N LEU A 41 11.49 11.75 2.51
CA LEU A 41 10.17 11.14 2.63
C LEU A 41 9.34 11.25 1.33
N VAL A 42 9.37 12.44 0.71
CA VAL A 42 8.73 12.75 -0.58
C VAL A 42 9.21 11.82 -1.69
N ILE A 43 10.51 11.51 -1.74
CA ILE A 43 11.08 10.63 -2.77
C ILE A 43 10.69 9.17 -2.51
N LEU A 44 10.67 8.76 -1.25
CA LEU A 44 10.23 7.41 -0.87
C LEU A 44 8.76 7.19 -1.25
N GLU A 45 7.90 8.16 -0.98
CA GLU A 45 6.48 8.12 -1.30
C GLU A 45 6.27 8.04 -2.82
N PHE A 46 6.96 8.87 -3.59
CA PHE A 46 6.96 8.78 -5.05
C PHE A 46 7.45 7.41 -5.55
N ALA A 47 8.52 6.86 -4.97
CA ALA A 47 9.05 5.54 -5.32
C ALA A 47 8.03 4.43 -5.07
N MET A 48 7.29 4.48 -3.95
CA MET A 48 6.24 3.51 -3.63
C MET A 48 5.05 3.59 -4.60
N LEU A 49 4.64 4.80 -5.00
CA LEU A 49 3.60 4.98 -6.03
C LEU A 49 4.05 4.47 -7.40
N LEU A 50 5.28 4.79 -7.80
CA LEU A 50 5.86 4.33 -9.05
C LEU A 50 5.97 2.81 -9.08
N PHE A 51 6.38 2.20 -7.97
CA PHE A 51 6.43 0.76 -7.84
C PHE A 51 5.04 0.11 -7.93
N ALA A 52 4.03 0.71 -7.30
CA ALA A 52 2.64 0.29 -7.46
C ALA A 52 2.24 0.28 -8.94
N PHE A 53 2.56 1.34 -9.68
CA PHE A 53 2.26 1.43 -11.11
C PHE A 53 2.94 0.33 -11.94
N PHE A 54 4.23 0.07 -11.72
CA PHE A 54 4.95 -0.97 -12.45
C PHE A 54 4.41 -2.37 -12.17
N LEU A 55 4.12 -2.69 -10.91
CA LEU A 55 3.62 -4.03 -10.58
C LEU A 55 2.19 -4.28 -11.03
N ARG A 56 1.37 -3.24 -11.14
CA ARG A 56 0.04 -3.34 -11.76
C ARG A 56 0.11 -3.77 -13.22
N LYS A 57 1.26 -3.54 -13.90
CA LYS A 57 1.53 -4.02 -15.26
C LYS A 57 2.26 -5.38 -15.30
N ALA A 58 2.75 -5.87 -14.17
CA ALA A 58 3.49 -7.13 -14.14
C ALA A 58 2.56 -8.32 -14.42
N LYS A 59 3.03 -9.29 -15.21
CA LYS A 59 2.22 -10.46 -15.59
C LYS A 59 2.28 -11.58 -14.54
N LYS A 60 3.45 -11.83 -13.95
CA LYS A 60 3.68 -12.86 -12.93
C LYS A 60 4.84 -12.42 -12.03
N VAL A 61 4.77 -12.83 -10.76
CA VAL A 61 5.81 -12.61 -9.74
C VAL A 61 6.00 -13.92 -8.96
N GLY A 62 7.24 -14.27 -8.63
CA GLY A 62 7.56 -15.44 -7.80
C GLY A 62 7.59 -15.12 -6.31
N TYR A 63 7.45 -16.15 -5.46
CA TYR A 63 7.53 -16.02 -4.00
C TYR A 63 8.85 -15.42 -3.51
N PHE A 64 9.98 -15.81 -4.11
CA PHE A 64 11.29 -15.26 -3.76
C PHE A 64 11.32 -13.74 -3.95
N PHE A 65 10.85 -13.26 -5.09
CA PHE A 65 10.78 -11.82 -5.37
C PHE A 65 9.84 -11.10 -4.40
N LEU A 66 8.66 -11.69 -4.12
CA LEU A 66 7.71 -11.11 -3.15
C LEU A 66 8.39 -10.84 -1.80
N TYR A 67 9.00 -11.86 -1.18
CA TYR A 67 9.54 -11.71 0.17
C TYR A 67 10.83 -10.88 0.20
N LEU A 68 11.67 -10.99 -0.82
CA LEU A 68 12.82 -10.12 -0.97
C LEU A 68 12.37 -8.66 -1.09
N PHE A 69 11.37 -8.42 -1.92
CA PHE A 69 10.80 -7.09 -2.12
C PHE A 69 10.20 -6.54 -0.83
N THR A 70 9.35 -7.28 -0.12
CA THR A 70 8.71 -6.75 1.09
C THR A 70 9.72 -6.51 2.22
N SER A 71 10.79 -7.29 2.29
CA SER A 71 11.90 -7.06 3.22
C SER A 71 12.64 -5.75 2.90
N ILE A 72 13.02 -5.54 1.63
CA ILE A 72 13.68 -4.30 1.19
C ILE A 72 12.75 -3.10 1.38
N SER A 73 11.47 -3.25 1.00
CA SER A 73 10.47 -2.20 1.17
C SER A 73 10.33 -1.80 2.65
N GLY A 74 10.24 -2.77 3.57
CA GLY A 74 10.25 -2.49 5.01
C GLY A 74 11.48 -1.73 5.49
N MET A 75 12.67 -2.10 5.02
CA MET A 75 13.93 -1.41 5.32
C MET A 75 13.92 0.04 4.81
N THR A 76 13.45 0.27 3.59
CA THR A 76 13.32 1.62 3.02
C THR A 76 12.24 2.47 3.69
N MET A 77 11.28 1.85 4.36
CA MET A 77 10.18 2.52 5.06
C MET A 77 10.56 3.02 6.46
N TYR A 78 11.66 2.51 7.02
CA TYR A 78 12.13 2.87 8.35
C TYR A 78 12.26 4.39 8.57
N PRO A 79 12.88 5.18 7.66
CA PRO A 79 13.04 6.62 7.85
C PRO A 79 11.71 7.36 7.92
N ALA A 80 10.74 6.96 7.08
CA ALA A 80 9.40 7.53 7.08
C ALA A 80 8.69 7.26 8.41
N ILE A 81 8.73 6.01 8.88
CA ILE A 81 8.12 5.64 10.15
C ILE A 81 8.82 6.34 11.31
N SER A 82 10.16 6.42 11.31
CA SER A 82 10.93 7.12 12.34
C SER A 82 10.59 8.61 12.40
N PHE A 83 10.38 9.25 11.24
CA PHE A 83 9.91 10.63 11.15
C PHE A 83 8.52 10.78 11.79
N TYR A 84 7.55 9.93 11.43
CA TYR A 84 6.21 10.00 12.03
C TYR A 84 6.21 9.66 13.52
N ILE A 85 7.02 8.72 13.99
CA ILE A 85 7.19 8.44 15.42
C ILE A 85 7.67 9.70 16.17
N SER A 86 8.62 10.43 15.59
CA SER A 86 9.17 11.64 16.19
C SER A 86 8.17 12.81 16.16
N SER A 87 7.38 12.91 15.10
CA SER A 87 6.42 14.00 14.90
C SER A 87 5.09 13.80 15.65
N ILE A 88 4.45 12.64 15.49
CA ILE A 88 3.10 12.36 16.03
C ILE A 88 3.11 11.39 17.23
N GLY A 89 4.25 10.79 17.56
CA GLY A 89 4.43 9.88 18.70
C GLY A 89 4.25 8.39 18.33
N ALA A 90 5.02 7.51 18.97
CA ALA A 90 5.01 6.07 18.69
C ALA A 90 3.64 5.40 18.90
N THR A 91 2.92 5.78 19.96
CA THR A 91 1.57 5.27 20.25
C THR A 91 0.60 5.59 19.12
N THR A 92 0.66 6.80 18.58
CA THR A 92 -0.20 7.26 17.47
C THR A 92 0.08 6.46 16.20
N VAL A 93 1.36 6.22 15.88
CA VAL A 93 1.75 5.39 14.73
C VAL A 93 1.20 3.96 14.83
N LEU A 94 1.26 3.35 16.02
CA LEU A 94 0.67 2.02 16.26
C LEU A 94 -0.85 2.02 16.14
N ILE A 95 -1.54 3.06 16.62
CA ILE A 95 -2.99 3.21 16.45
C ILE A 95 -3.33 3.31 14.95
N ILE A 96 -2.58 4.09 14.18
CA ILE A 96 -2.81 4.26 12.73
C ILE A 96 -2.57 2.95 11.97
N LEU A 97 -1.59 2.14 12.38
CA LEU A 97 -1.40 0.79 11.83
C LEU A 97 -2.62 -0.11 12.12
N GLY A 98 -3.16 -0.04 13.33
CA GLY A 98 -4.39 -0.74 13.72
C GLY A 98 -5.60 -0.29 12.90
N VAL A 99 -5.78 1.03 12.73
CA VAL A 99 -6.84 1.60 11.89
C VAL A 99 -6.70 1.16 10.44
N THR A 100 -5.48 1.17 9.88
CA THR A 100 -5.22 0.70 8.51
C THR A 100 -5.60 -0.77 8.35
N THR A 101 -5.26 -1.59 9.34
CA THR A 101 -5.63 -3.01 9.39
C THR A 101 -7.14 -3.20 9.42
N LEU A 102 -7.86 -2.43 10.24
CA LEU A 102 -9.32 -2.48 10.29
C LEU A 102 -9.97 -2.05 8.97
N ILE A 103 -9.47 -0.97 8.34
CA ILE A 103 -9.95 -0.52 7.03
C ILE A 103 -9.72 -1.62 5.98
N PHE A 104 -8.51 -2.19 5.93
CA PHE A 104 -8.19 -3.26 5.00
C PHE A 104 -9.12 -4.47 5.17
N ILE A 105 -9.37 -4.90 6.41
CA ILE A 105 -10.29 -6.01 6.71
C ILE A 105 -11.72 -5.66 6.28
N ALA A 106 -12.21 -4.47 6.64
CA ALA A 106 -13.56 -4.04 6.31
C ALA A 106 -13.79 -3.97 4.79
N LEU A 107 -12.85 -3.37 4.05
CA LEU A 107 -12.90 -3.29 2.59
C LEU A 107 -12.79 -4.66 1.93
N SER A 108 -11.92 -5.53 2.44
CA SER A 108 -11.77 -6.90 1.93
C SER A 108 -13.04 -7.72 2.15
N LEU A 109 -13.67 -7.63 3.32
CA LEU A 109 -14.95 -8.28 3.60
C LEU A 109 -16.06 -7.74 2.71
N TYR A 110 -16.14 -6.43 2.53
CA TYR A 110 -17.09 -5.80 1.62
C TYR A 110 -16.92 -6.30 0.17
N ALA A 111 -15.69 -6.28 -0.33
CA ALA A 111 -15.35 -6.73 -1.69
C ALA A 111 -15.57 -8.24 -1.91
N TRP A 112 -15.41 -9.04 -0.85
CA TRP A 112 -15.67 -10.47 -0.91
C TRP A 112 -17.17 -10.81 -0.84
N THR A 113 -17.93 -10.08 -0.04
CA THR A 113 -19.38 -10.32 0.13
C THR A 113 -20.20 -9.75 -1.03
N THR A 114 -19.73 -8.68 -1.69
CA THR A 114 -20.44 -8.08 -2.82
C THR A 114 -20.62 -9.05 -3.98
N LYS A 115 -21.83 -9.07 -4.56
CA LYS A 115 -22.17 -9.90 -5.73
C LYS A 115 -21.86 -9.22 -7.06
N ARG A 116 -21.55 -7.92 -7.04
CA ARG A 116 -21.24 -7.14 -8.25
C ARG A 116 -19.80 -7.43 -8.69
N ASP A 117 -19.63 -7.64 -9.98
CA ASP A 117 -18.30 -7.64 -10.60
C ASP A 117 -17.82 -6.20 -10.74
N LEU A 118 -16.72 -5.88 -10.06
CA LEU A 118 -16.11 -4.55 -10.04
C LEU A 118 -14.97 -4.44 -11.06
N SER A 119 -14.96 -5.28 -12.09
CA SER A 119 -13.96 -5.21 -13.18
C SER A 119 -13.85 -3.86 -13.87
N PHE A 120 -14.94 -3.09 -13.92
CA PHE A 120 -14.94 -1.74 -14.48
C PHE A 120 -14.06 -0.75 -13.70
N LEU A 121 -13.79 -0.99 -12.41
CA LEU A 121 -12.89 -0.15 -11.60
C LEU A 121 -11.44 -0.23 -12.11
N GLY A 122 -11.04 -1.31 -12.80
CA GLY A 122 -9.64 -1.51 -13.17
C GLY A 122 -9.07 -0.37 -14.02
N GLY A 123 -9.81 0.07 -15.04
CA GLY A 123 -9.40 1.17 -15.90
C GLY A 123 -9.38 2.52 -15.16
N ILE A 124 -10.38 2.76 -14.30
CA ILE A 124 -10.52 4.01 -13.53
C ILE A 124 -9.41 4.13 -12.48
N LEU A 125 -9.15 3.07 -11.72
CA LEU A 125 -8.11 3.07 -10.69
C LEU A 125 -6.72 3.16 -11.31
N PHE A 126 -6.49 2.51 -12.45
CA PHE A 126 -5.22 2.60 -13.15
C PHE A 126 -4.95 4.00 -13.72
N SER A 127 -5.96 4.65 -14.31
CA SER A 127 -5.82 6.04 -14.78
C SER A 127 -5.64 7.02 -13.63
N ALA A 128 -6.37 6.83 -12.52
CA ALA A 128 -6.22 7.63 -11.31
C ALA A 128 -4.83 7.47 -10.66
N LEU A 129 -4.27 6.25 -10.66
CA LEU A 129 -2.89 6.00 -10.20
C LEU A 129 -1.87 6.74 -11.06
N LEU A 130 -2.06 6.74 -12.39
CA LEU A 130 -1.19 7.50 -13.29
C LEU A 130 -1.29 9.01 -13.05
N ALA A 131 -2.51 9.54 -12.88
CA ALA A 131 -2.72 10.94 -12.56
C ALA A 131 -2.08 11.31 -11.21
N LEU A 132 -2.24 10.47 -10.19
CA LEU A 132 -1.62 10.68 -8.88
C LEU A 132 -0.09 10.70 -8.97
N LEU A 133 0.51 9.82 -9.77
CA LEU A 133 1.96 9.78 -10.01
C LEU A 133 2.46 11.08 -10.66
N LEU A 134 1.73 11.61 -11.65
CA LEU A 134 2.06 12.90 -12.28
C LEU A 134 1.93 14.07 -11.30
N VAL A 135 0.87 14.12 -10.51
CA VAL A 135 0.67 15.16 -9.49
C VAL A 135 1.79 15.12 -8.45
N TRP A 136 2.18 13.93 -8.02
CA TRP A 136 3.31 13.74 -7.11
C TRP A 136 4.63 14.24 -7.72
N LEU A 137 4.90 13.91 -8.99
CA LEU A 137 6.09 14.40 -9.69
C LEU A 137 6.12 15.94 -9.75
N LEU A 138 4.98 16.57 -10.03
CA LEU A 138 4.88 18.03 -10.02
C LEU A 138 5.09 18.61 -8.63
N HIS A 139 4.57 17.96 -7.58
CA HIS A 139 4.78 18.40 -6.20
C HIS A 139 6.26 18.38 -5.81
N VAL A 140 7.03 17.37 -6.23
CA VAL A 140 8.48 17.32 -5.95
C VAL A 140 9.23 18.50 -6.61
N ILE A 141 8.77 18.98 -7.76
CA ILE A 141 9.45 20.05 -8.52
C ILE A 141 9.01 21.44 -8.07
N PHE A 142 7.71 21.64 -7.83
CA PHE A 142 7.10 22.96 -7.63
C PHE A 142 6.70 23.27 -6.18
N ASP A 143 6.73 22.28 -5.28
CA ASP A 143 6.29 22.37 -3.88
C ASP A 143 4.98 23.14 -3.67
N PHE A 144 3.86 22.45 -3.88
CA PHE A 144 2.51 23.02 -3.76
C PHE A 144 2.03 23.36 -2.33
N GLY A 145 2.86 23.16 -1.31
CA GLY A 145 2.52 23.48 0.08
C GLY A 145 1.53 22.51 0.76
N SER A 146 1.31 22.72 2.06
CA SER A 146 0.61 21.78 2.96
C SER A 146 -0.84 21.46 2.55
N SER A 147 -1.59 22.44 2.04
CA SER A 147 -2.99 22.25 1.62
C SER A 147 -3.11 21.33 0.40
N ALA A 148 -2.19 21.45 -0.56
CA ALA A 148 -2.15 20.56 -1.71
C ALA A 148 -1.75 19.14 -1.29
N VAL A 149 -0.78 18.99 -0.39
CA VAL A 149 -0.37 17.67 0.14
C VAL A 149 -1.53 16.97 0.84
N LEU A 150 -2.37 17.70 1.59
CA LEU A 150 -3.57 17.16 2.21
C LEU A 150 -4.51 16.57 1.15
N VAL A 151 -4.84 17.33 0.11
CA VAL A 151 -5.75 16.87 -0.96
C VAL A 151 -5.18 15.65 -1.69
N ILE A 152 -3.89 15.68 -2.03
CA ILE A 152 -3.18 14.54 -2.65
C ILE A 152 -3.27 13.30 -1.77
N THR A 153 -3.08 13.46 -0.45
CA THR A 153 -3.13 12.37 0.53
C THR A 153 -4.53 11.77 0.62
N ILE A 154 -5.59 12.60 0.67
CA ILE A 154 -6.98 12.10 0.68
C ILE A 154 -7.30 11.33 -0.60
N ILE A 155 -6.89 11.84 -1.77
CA ILE A 155 -7.10 11.16 -3.05
C ILE A 155 -6.37 9.81 -3.05
N SER A 156 -5.14 9.76 -2.55
CA SER A 156 -4.35 8.54 -2.44
C SER A 156 -5.00 7.49 -1.52
N ILE A 157 -5.52 7.91 -0.37
CA ILE A 157 -6.28 7.03 0.55
C ILE A 157 -7.48 6.40 -0.16
N ILE A 158 -8.27 7.20 -0.88
CA ILE A 158 -9.43 6.72 -1.63
C ILE A 158 -9.00 5.76 -2.73
N LEU A 159 -7.91 6.09 -3.44
CA LEU A 159 -7.38 5.28 -4.53
C LEU A 159 -6.93 3.89 -4.04
N PHE A 160 -6.10 3.83 -3.00
CA PHE A 160 -5.60 2.56 -2.46
C PHE A 160 -6.69 1.74 -1.78
N SER A 161 -7.66 2.40 -1.13
CA SER A 161 -8.89 1.74 -0.65
C SER A 161 -9.68 1.12 -1.81
N GLY A 162 -9.82 1.84 -2.92
CA GLY A 162 -10.44 1.35 -4.14
C GLY A 162 -9.69 0.16 -4.74
N PHE A 163 -8.36 0.18 -4.75
CA PHE A 163 -7.54 -0.94 -5.19
C PHE A 163 -7.69 -2.17 -4.30
N ILE A 164 -7.80 -2.03 -2.98
CA ILE A 164 -8.07 -3.17 -2.08
C ILE A 164 -9.41 -3.82 -2.46
N ILE A 165 -10.46 -3.00 -2.65
CA ILE A 165 -11.78 -3.50 -3.06
C ILE A 165 -11.66 -4.23 -4.42
N TYR A 166 -11.01 -3.59 -5.38
CA TYR A 166 -10.83 -4.15 -6.72
C TYR A 166 -10.08 -5.48 -6.68
N ASP A 167 -8.91 -5.55 -6.03
CA ASP A 167 -8.05 -6.72 -6.00
C ASP A 167 -8.78 -7.93 -5.37
N ILE A 168 -9.45 -7.73 -4.24
CA ILE A 168 -10.22 -8.79 -3.57
C ILE A 168 -11.41 -9.24 -4.43
N ASN A 169 -12.10 -8.29 -5.07
CA ASN A 169 -13.21 -8.60 -5.97
C ASN A 169 -12.73 -9.39 -7.21
N GLN A 170 -11.55 -9.08 -7.75
CA GLN A 170 -10.99 -9.82 -8.89
C GLN A 170 -10.60 -11.25 -8.51
N ILE A 171 -10.03 -11.47 -7.31
CA ILE A 171 -9.72 -12.82 -6.81
C ILE A 171 -11.00 -13.68 -6.74
N LYS A 172 -12.14 -13.06 -6.45
CA LYS A 172 -13.44 -13.73 -6.41
C LYS A 172 -13.98 -14.08 -7.79
N HIS A 173 -13.92 -13.15 -8.75
CA HIS A 173 -14.64 -13.24 -10.02
C HIS A 173 -13.80 -13.77 -11.19
N ARG A 174 -12.47 -13.66 -11.13
CA ARG A 174 -11.57 -14.15 -12.19
C ARG A 174 -10.99 -15.52 -11.88
N SER A 175 -10.58 -16.22 -12.93
CA SER A 175 -9.92 -17.52 -12.87
C SER A 175 -8.42 -17.36 -12.65
N PHE A 176 -8.02 -17.09 -11.41
CA PHE A 176 -6.62 -17.09 -11.01
C PHE A 176 -6.16 -18.49 -10.60
N THR A 177 -4.87 -18.75 -10.75
CA THR A 177 -4.21 -19.99 -10.37
C THR A 177 -3.33 -19.80 -9.14
N LYS A 178 -2.80 -20.90 -8.59
CA LYS A 178 -1.86 -20.84 -7.45
C LYS A 178 -0.56 -20.10 -7.80
N GLU A 179 -0.20 -20.03 -9.09
CA GLU A 179 1.00 -19.32 -9.56
C GLU A 179 0.85 -17.79 -9.46
N ASP A 180 -0.39 -17.29 -9.43
CA ASP A 180 -0.67 -15.85 -9.38
C ASP A 180 -0.67 -15.32 -7.94
N VAL A 181 -0.66 -16.21 -6.94
CA VAL A 181 -0.73 -15.87 -5.51
C VAL A 181 0.33 -14.84 -5.08
N PRO A 182 1.61 -14.95 -5.47
CA PRO A 182 2.61 -13.98 -5.04
C PRO A 182 2.35 -12.58 -5.59
N LEU A 183 1.91 -12.46 -6.84
CA LEU A 183 1.56 -11.17 -7.45
C LEU A 183 0.33 -10.55 -6.78
N LEU A 184 -0.70 -11.36 -6.53
CA LEU A 184 -1.92 -10.90 -5.85
C LEU A 184 -1.63 -10.43 -4.42
N ALA A 185 -0.82 -11.19 -3.68
CA ALA A 185 -0.39 -10.82 -2.33
C ALA A 185 0.47 -9.55 -2.33
N LEU A 186 1.36 -9.39 -3.33
CA LEU A 186 2.19 -8.21 -3.49
C LEU A 186 1.36 -6.96 -3.78
N ASN A 187 0.33 -7.06 -4.62
CA ASN A 187 -0.58 -5.95 -4.88
C ASN A 187 -1.33 -5.51 -3.62
N LEU A 188 -1.81 -6.46 -2.81
CA LEU A 188 -2.43 -6.15 -1.51
C LEU A 188 -1.43 -5.53 -0.54
N TYR A 189 -0.18 -6.02 -0.50
CA TYR A 189 0.90 -5.44 0.30
C TYR A 189 1.13 -3.97 -0.04
N ILE A 190 1.27 -3.65 -1.34
CA ILE A 190 1.52 -2.28 -1.79
C ILE A 190 0.35 -1.37 -1.47
N ASN A 191 -0.89 -1.81 -1.69
CA ASN A 191 -2.04 -1.00 -1.32
C ASN A 191 -2.08 -0.74 0.19
N PHE A 192 -1.81 -1.76 1.00
CA PHE A 192 -1.82 -1.66 2.45
C PHE A 192 -0.75 -0.67 2.94
N ILE A 193 0.47 -0.79 2.42
CA ILE A 193 1.58 0.10 2.79
C ILE A 193 1.32 1.54 2.37
N ASN A 194 0.84 1.78 1.14
CA ASN A 194 0.54 3.16 0.72
C ASN A 194 -0.61 3.74 1.54
N LEU A 195 -1.67 2.98 1.79
CA LEU A 195 -2.77 3.41 2.66
C LEU A 195 -2.27 3.74 4.08
N PHE A 196 -1.37 2.93 4.64
CA PHE A 196 -0.75 3.18 5.94
C PHE A 196 0.05 4.49 5.97
N LEU A 197 0.94 4.68 5.00
CA LEU A 197 1.77 5.89 4.91
C LEU A 197 0.92 7.14 4.68
N ASP A 198 -0.13 7.07 3.86
CA ASP A 198 -1.02 8.20 3.64
C ASP A 198 -1.86 8.52 4.88
N LEU A 199 -2.31 7.53 5.65
CA LEU A 199 -2.99 7.78 6.93
C LEU A 199 -2.05 8.38 7.98
N LEU A 200 -0.78 7.96 8.02
CA LEU A 200 0.24 8.62 8.84
C LEU A 200 0.43 10.08 8.42
N ARG A 201 0.55 10.34 7.11
CA ARG A 201 0.69 11.70 6.58
C ARG A 201 -0.52 12.56 6.91
N LEU A 202 -1.73 12.02 6.77
CA LEU A 202 -2.99 12.71 7.06
C LEU A 202 -3.04 13.16 8.52
N VAL A 203 -2.77 12.26 9.47
CA VAL A 203 -2.77 12.59 10.90
C VAL A 203 -1.67 13.59 11.24
N ASN A 204 -0.49 13.45 10.63
CA ASN A 204 0.61 14.40 10.81
C ASN A 204 0.26 15.82 10.34
N ILE A 205 -0.40 15.95 9.18
CA ILE A 205 -0.86 17.25 8.67
C ILE A 205 -1.85 17.88 9.62
N PHE A 206 -2.84 17.12 10.12
CA PHE A 206 -3.81 17.65 11.07
C PHE A 206 -3.17 18.07 12.39
N LYS A 207 -2.26 17.28 12.95
CA LYS A 207 -1.55 17.61 14.19
C LYS A 207 -0.69 18.87 14.07
N ASN A 208 -0.10 19.14 12.90
CA ASN A 208 0.79 20.28 12.69
C ASN A 208 0.05 21.57 12.26
N ASN A 209 -1.24 21.47 11.93
CA ASN A 209 -2.09 22.62 11.60
C ASN A 209 -2.84 23.17 12.83
N ASP A 210 -2.77 22.46 13.97
CA ASP A 210 -3.23 22.89 15.30
C ASP A 210 -2.04 23.47 16.10
#